data_AF-A0A1E3IB78-F1
#
_entry.id   AF-A0A1E3IB78-F1
#
_cell.length_a   1.000
_cell.length_b   1.000
_cell.length_c   1.000
_cell.angle_alpha   90.00
_cell.angle_beta   90.00
_cell.angle_gamma   90.00
#
_symmetry.space_group_name_H-M   'P 1'
#
loop_
_entity.id
_entity.type
_entity.pdbx_description
1 polymer ?
#
loop_
_entity_poly.entity_id
_entity_poly.type
_entity_poly.pdbx_seq_one_letter_code
_entity_poly.pdbx_strand_id
1 'polypeptide(L)'
;MHLQPGESDQPSWTGGKPMIDNKRHSARIHFSDRESTIFEFPCLSTAIILSFRDDDPAEDEKLVGTVTKSKLDEMGLWPTYRDCFKTATGVEWGLLVHGEFENLFEGDPIMEIDRSVLTDTPTLCDAYDDFFSSNTEKEGIRD
;
A
#
# COMPACT_ATOMS: atom_id res chain seq x y z
N MET A 1 -4.87 -6.95 -2.31
CA MET A 1 -6.32 -6.79 -2.04
C MET A 1 -7.11 -6.94 -3.33
N HIS A 2 -7.95 -7.97 -3.47
CA HIS A 2 -8.98 -8.01 -4.52
C HIS A 2 -10.31 -7.71 -3.83
N LEU A 3 -10.85 -6.50 -4.05
CA LEU A 3 -12.19 -6.15 -3.59
C LEU A 3 -13.19 -6.86 -4.50
N GLN A 4 -14.04 -7.71 -3.93
CA GLN A 4 -15.12 -8.35 -4.66
C GLN A 4 -16.46 -7.79 -4.17
N PRO A 5 -17.41 -7.51 -5.08
CA PRO A 5 -18.78 -7.22 -4.68
C PRO A 5 -19.31 -8.37 -3.81
N GLY A 6 -19.93 -8.05 -2.67
CA GLY A 6 -20.69 -9.05 -1.91
C GLY A 6 -21.94 -9.47 -2.68
N GLU A 7 -22.49 -10.64 -2.34
CA GLU A 7 -23.66 -11.21 -3.03
C GLU A 7 -25.00 -10.53 -2.65
N SER A 8 -24.98 -9.40 -1.94
CA SER A 8 -26.20 -8.75 -1.42
C SER A 8 -26.58 -7.47 -2.19
N ASP A 9 -27.86 -7.09 -2.13
CA ASP A 9 -28.40 -5.84 -2.71
C ASP A 9 -27.95 -4.57 -1.94
N GLN A 10 -27.19 -4.73 -0.85
CA GLN A 10 -26.55 -3.61 -0.17
C GLN A 10 -25.13 -3.40 -0.71
N PRO A 11 -24.58 -2.17 -0.68
CA PRO A 11 -23.17 -1.93 -0.96
C PRO A 11 -22.30 -2.55 0.15
N SER A 12 -22.25 -3.88 0.17
CA SER A 12 -21.38 -4.69 1.01
C SER A 12 -20.27 -5.20 0.11
N TRP A 13 -19.04 -4.85 0.43
CA TRP A 13 -17.87 -5.40 -0.24
C TRP A 13 -17.21 -6.37 0.72
N THR A 14 -17.27 -7.66 0.40
CA THR A 14 -16.47 -8.67 1.09
C THR A 14 -15.07 -8.61 0.53
N GLY A 15 -14.16 -7.98 1.26
CA GLY A 15 -12.81 -7.69 0.77
C GLY A 15 -11.75 -7.90 1.82
N GLY A 16 -10.74 -8.69 1.46
CA GLY A 16 -9.57 -8.99 2.28
C GLY A 16 -9.51 -10.48 2.60
N LYS A 17 -8.74 -11.24 1.81
CA LYS A 17 -8.25 -12.53 2.31
C LYS A 17 -7.37 -12.23 3.52
N PRO A 18 -7.59 -12.89 4.68
CA PRO A 18 -6.67 -12.79 5.80
C PRO A 18 -5.25 -13.04 5.30
N MET A 19 -4.36 -12.08 5.50
CA MET A 19 -2.94 -12.29 5.29
C MET A 19 -2.46 -13.12 6.48
N ILE A 20 -2.46 -14.44 6.34
CA ILE A 20 -2.00 -15.38 7.40
C ILE A 20 -0.62 -15.92 7.03
N ASP A 21 -0.42 -16.27 5.76
CA ASP A 21 0.87 -16.53 5.13
C ASP A 21 0.78 -16.01 3.71
N ASN A 22 1.62 -15.01 3.36
CA ASN A 22 1.65 -14.49 2.00
C ASN A 22 3.06 -14.64 1.44
N LYS A 23 3.20 -15.54 0.46
CA LYS A 23 4.43 -15.66 -0.34
C LYS A 23 4.72 -14.42 -1.18
N ARG A 24 3.77 -13.47 -1.28
CA ARG A 24 3.96 -12.20 -1.97
C ARG A 24 4.59 -11.18 -1.04
N HIS A 25 5.41 -10.31 -1.61
CA HIS A 25 5.96 -9.17 -0.91
C HIS A 25 4.86 -8.38 -0.20
N SER A 26 5.06 -8.25 1.10
CA SER A 26 4.28 -7.42 1.99
C SER A 26 5.08 -6.18 2.32
N ALA A 27 4.41 -5.16 2.80
CA ALA A 27 5.05 -3.96 3.25
C ALA A 27 4.36 -3.44 4.50
N ARG A 28 5.17 -3.04 5.49
CA ARG A 28 4.70 -2.39 6.71
C ARG A 28 4.83 -0.90 6.50
N ILE A 29 3.72 -0.19 6.61
CA ILE A 29 3.67 1.27 6.48
C ILE A 29 3.58 1.91 7.85
N HIS A 30 4.38 2.96 8.04
CA HIS A 30 4.42 3.78 9.24
C HIS A 30 3.66 5.08 9.01
N PHE A 31 2.93 5.53 10.03
CA PHE A 31 2.16 6.76 10.00
C PHE A 31 2.57 7.67 11.16
N SER A 32 2.41 8.98 10.99
CA SER A 32 2.68 9.94 12.07
C SER A 32 1.55 10.03 13.11
N ASP A 33 0.35 9.56 12.78
CA ASP A 33 -0.87 9.75 13.57
C ASP A 33 -1.52 8.45 14.08
N ARG A 34 -0.97 7.27 13.71
CA ARG A 34 -1.53 5.97 14.07
C ARG A 34 -0.47 4.85 14.02
N GLU A 35 -0.86 3.68 14.51
CA GLU A 35 -0.03 2.47 14.44
C GLU A 35 0.24 2.03 13.00
N SER A 36 1.33 1.29 12.82
CA SER A 36 1.71 0.75 11.53
C SER A 36 0.77 -0.36 11.07
N THR A 37 0.62 -0.50 9.75
CA THR A 37 -0.26 -1.49 9.13
C THR A 37 0.51 -2.27 8.06
N ILE A 38 0.15 -3.52 7.84
CA ILE A 38 0.78 -4.38 6.82
C ILE A 38 -0.17 -4.51 5.62
N PHE A 39 0.39 -4.37 4.42
CA PHE A 39 -0.32 -4.52 3.15
C PHE A 39 0.45 -5.44 2.20
N GLU A 40 -0.22 -6.00 1.20
CA GLU A 40 0.47 -6.48 0.00
C GLU A 40 1.14 -5.27 -0.69
N PHE A 41 2.41 -5.42 -1.08
CA PHE A 41 3.21 -4.30 -1.60
C PHE A 41 2.56 -3.57 -2.79
N PRO A 42 1.97 -4.23 -3.81
CA PRO A 42 1.31 -3.51 -4.90
C PRO A 42 0.14 -2.63 -4.44
N CYS A 43 -0.61 -3.08 -3.42
CA CYS A 43 -1.72 -2.30 -2.88
C CYS A 43 -1.21 -1.11 -2.07
N LEU A 44 -0.13 -1.29 -1.31
CA LEU A 44 0.51 -0.20 -0.60
C LEU A 44 0.98 0.89 -1.56
N SER A 45 1.73 0.51 -2.60
CA SER A 45 2.27 1.46 -3.57
C SER A 45 1.17 2.28 -4.24
N THR A 46 0.07 1.63 -4.66
CA THR A 46 -1.09 2.35 -5.19
C THR A 46 -1.68 3.34 -4.17
N ALA A 47 -1.83 2.94 -2.91
CA ALA A 47 -2.39 3.82 -1.88
C ALA A 47 -1.49 5.04 -1.59
N ILE A 48 -0.17 4.85 -1.52
CA ILE A 48 0.79 5.95 -1.36
C ILE A 48 0.73 6.88 -2.58
N ILE A 49 0.75 6.36 -3.80
CA ILE A 49 0.64 7.15 -5.03
C ILE A 49 -0.61 8.02 -5.02
N LEU A 50 -1.77 7.42 -4.70
CA LEU A 50 -3.02 8.18 -4.64
C LEU A 50 -2.96 9.27 -3.57
N SER A 51 -2.29 9.04 -2.44
CA SER A 51 -2.18 10.02 -1.37
C SER A 51 -1.43 11.30 -1.73
N PHE A 52 -0.65 11.30 -2.83
CA PHE A 52 -0.03 12.51 -3.37
C PHE A 52 -1.01 13.42 -4.12
N ARG A 53 -2.21 12.92 -4.42
CA ARG A 53 -3.22 13.68 -5.15
C ARG A 53 -4.02 14.59 -4.21
N ASP A 54 -4.32 15.77 -4.73
CA ASP A 54 -5.25 16.72 -4.09
C ASP A 54 -6.48 17.02 -4.96
N ASP A 55 -6.53 16.48 -6.17
CA ASP A 55 -7.67 16.60 -7.07
C ASP A 55 -8.79 15.59 -6.74
N ASP A 56 -9.98 15.83 -7.32
CA ASP A 56 -11.09 14.88 -7.35
C ASP A 56 -11.16 14.23 -8.74
N PRO A 57 -10.76 12.95 -8.88
CA PRO A 57 -10.69 12.24 -10.16
C PRO A 57 -12.05 12.10 -10.84
N ALA A 58 -12.03 11.87 -12.15
CA ALA A 58 -13.26 11.55 -12.89
C ALA A 58 -13.87 10.21 -12.42
N GLU A 59 -15.20 10.11 -12.46
CA GLU A 59 -15.95 8.92 -11.99
C GLU A 59 -15.48 7.60 -12.64
N ASP A 60 -15.08 7.64 -13.90
CA ASP A 60 -14.60 6.49 -14.68
C ASP A 60 -13.09 6.27 -14.62
N GLU A 61 -12.35 7.15 -13.94
CA GLU A 61 -10.90 7.02 -13.77
C GLU A 61 -10.58 5.81 -12.89
N LYS A 62 -9.66 4.97 -13.35
CA LYS A 62 -9.19 3.79 -12.62
C LYS A 62 -8.12 4.20 -11.61
N LEU A 63 -8.43 4.03 -10.33
CA LEU A 63 -7.56 4.45 -9.22
C LEU A 63 -6.83 3.27 -8.57
N VAL A 64 -7.50 2.11 -8.43
CA VAL A 64 -6.92 0.91 -7.82
C VAL A 64 -7.04 -0.27 -8.76
N GLY A 65 -6.01 -0.51 -9.57
CA GLY A 65 -6.03 -1.54 -10.61
C GLY A 65 -7.14 -1.26 -11.64
N THR A 66 -8.22 -2.05 -11.60
CA THR A 66 -9.39 -1.87 -12.46
C THR A 66 -10.59 -1.21 -11.76
N VAL A 67 -10.45 -0.85 -10.48
CA VAL A 67 -11.49 -0.18 -9.69
C VAL A 67 -11.49 1.32 -10.00
N THR A 68 -12.66 1.83 -10.38
CA THR A 68 -12.87 3.25 -10.73
C THR A 68 -13.19 4.10 -9.51
N LYS A 69 -13.09 5.44 -9.64
CA LYS A 69 -13.49 6.39 -8.60
C LYS A 69 -14.95 6.19 -8.17
N SER A 70 -15.87 6.07 -9.12
CA SER A 70 -17.30 5.83 -8.85
C SER A 70 -17.55 4.59 -7.99
N LYS A 71 -16.82 3.51 -8.29
CA LYS A 71 -16.91 2.28 -7.49
C LYS A 71 -16.44 2.52 -6.07
N LEU A 72 -15.31 3.21 -5.88
CA LEU A 72 -14.81 3.54 -4.55
C LEU A 72 -15.79 4.42 -3.76
N ASP A 73 -16.45 5.38 -4.40
CA ASP A 73 -17.52 6.19 -3.80
C ASP A 73 -18.74 5.34 -3.40
N GLU A 74 -19.18 4.42 -4.26
CA GLU A 74 -20.26 3.47 -3.94
C GLU A 74 -19.91 2.58 -2.74
N MET A 75 -18.63 2.30 -2.49
CA MET A 75 -18.16 1.60 -1.29
C MET A 75 -18.05 2.51 -0.06
N GLY A 76 -18.22 3.83 -0.21
CA GLY A 76 -17.90 4.82 0.82
C GLY A 76 -16.41 4.87 1.16
N LEU A 77 -15.53 4.44 0.25
CA LEU A 77 -14.08 4.41 0.45
C LEU A 77 -13.40 5.68 -0.06
N TRP A 78 -13.95 6.37 -1.05
CA TRP A 78 -13.41 7.65 -1.49
C TRP A 78 -14.07 8.80 -0.70
N PRO A 79 -13.32 9.85 -0.29
CA PRO A 79 -11.87 10.06 -0.45
C PRO A 79 -11.02 9.42 0.66
N THR A 80 -11.64 8.77 1.66
CA THR A 80 -10.95 8.25 2.85
C THR A 80 -9.77 7.32 2.53
N TYR A 81 -9.87 6.50 1.49
CA TYR A 81 -8.81 5.60 1.02
C TYR A 81 -7.55 6.37 0.63
N ARG A 82 -7.68 7.53 -0.02
CA ARG A 82 -6.58 8.44 -0.32
C ARG A 82 -6.06 9.10 0.94
N ASP A 83 -6.97 9.71 1.70
CA ASP A 83 -6.62 10.60 2.80
C ASP A 83 -5.95 9.87 3.98
N CYS A 84 -6.33 8.60 4.22
CA CYS A 84 -5.69 7.75 5.22
C CYS A 84 -4.18 7.55 5.00
N PHE A 85 -3.67 7.76 3.79
CA PHE A 85 -2.25 7.56 3.49
C PHE A 85 -1.46 8.86 3.44
N LYS A 86 -2.09 10.03 3.62
CA LYS A 86 -1.38 11.32 3.63
C LYS A 86 -0.42 11.48 4.81
N THR A 87 -0.67 10.78 5.92
CA THR A 87 0.18 10.78 7.11
C THR A 87 1.26 9.70 7.09
N ALA A 88 1.40 8.95 5.98
CA ALA A 88 2.44 7.93 5.88
C ALA A 88 3.84 8.55 5.84
N THR A 89 4.72 8.04 6.69
CA THR A 89 6.08 8.54 6.93
C THR A 89 7.17 7.56 6.51
N GLY A 90 6.85 6.28 6.35
CA GLY A 90 7.86 5.31 5.92
C GLY A 90 7.31 3.94 5.58
N VAL A 91 8.13 3.16 4.89
CA VAL A 91 7.79 1.82 4.40
C VAL A 91 8.94 0.86 4.68
N GLU A 92 8.60 -0.29 5.26
CA GLU A 92 9.46 -1.48 5.30
C GLU A 92 8.99 -2.48 4.24
N TRP A 93 9.93 -3.18 3.63
CA TRP A 93 9.66 -4.30 2.74
C TRP A 93 9.90 -5.60 3.43
N GLY A 94 9.02 -6.57 3.18
CA GLY A 94 9.13 -7.84 3.85
C GLY A 94 8.22 -8.91 3.30
N LEU A 95 8.12 -9.98 4.08
CA LEU A 95 7.15 -11.03 3.90
C LEU A 95 6.33 -11.17 5.18
N LEU A 96 5.15 -11.76 5.05
CA LEU A 96 4.38 -12.20 6.20
C LEU A 96 4.59 -13.71 6.35
N VAL A 97 5.35 -14.08 7.38
CA VAL A 97 5.74 -15.45 7.71
C VAL A 97 5.07 -15.82 9.02
N HIS A 98 4.18 -16.81 8.97
CA HIS A 98 3.43 -17.30 10.13
C HIS A 98 2.67 -16.19 10.89
N GLY A 99 2.15 -15.21 10.16
CA GLY A 99 1.44 -14.05 10.70
C GLY A 99 2.34 -12.92 11.21
N GLU A 100 3.66 -13.10 11.22
CA GLU A 100 4.64 -12.09 11.62
C GLU A 100 5.27 -11.44 10.39
N PHE A 101 5.50 -10.13 10.45
CA PHE A 101 6.18 -9.41 9.38
C PHE A 101 7.69 -9.51 9.57
N GLU A 102 8.37 -10.05 8.57
CA GLU A 102 9.82 -10.14 8.50
C GLU A 102 10.34 -9.21 7.41
N ASN A 103 11.18 -8.25 7.79
CA ASN A 103 11.80 -7.32 6.85
C ASN A 103 12.80 -8.08 5.95
N LEU A 104 12.73 -7.82 4.65
CA LEU A 104 13.50 -8.48 3.61
C LEU A 104 14.99 -8.12 3.65
N PHE A 105 15.34 -6.94 4.18
CA PHE A 105 16.69 -6.39 4.11
C PHE A 105 17.44 -6.48 5.44
N GLU A 106 18.77 -6.59 5.38
CA GLU A 106 19.64 -6.56 6.54
C GLU A 106 19.52 -5.23 7.31
N GLY A 107 19.42 -5.30 8.64
CA GLY A 107 19.31 -4.11 9.49
C GLY A 107 17.92 -3.48 9.55
N ASP A 108 16.91 -4.13 8.96
CA ASP A 108 15.49 -3.71 8.96
C ASP A 108 15.27 -2.25 8.53
N PRO A 109 15.82 -1.82 7.38
CA PRO A 109 15.72 -0.44 6.91
C PRO A 109 14.27 -0.05 6.61
N ILE A 110 13.98 1.23 6.83
CA ILE A 110 12.73 1.89 6.49
C ILE A 110 13.03 2.90 5.39
N MET A 111 12.33 2.85 4.25
CA MET A 111 12.36 3.94 3.29
C MET A 111 11.47 5.06 3.80
N GLU A 112 12.03 6.24 3.99
CA GLU A 112 11.27 7.42 4.40
C GLU A 112 10.37 7.92 3.26
N ILE A 113 9.14 8.31 3.60
CA ILE A 113 8.26 9.04 2.70
C ILE A 113 8.38 10.52 3.03
N ASP A 114 9.38 11.18 2.44
CA ASP A 114 9.52 12.63 2.51
C ASP A 114 8.57 13.29 1.50
N ARG A 115 7.48 13.88 2.01
CA ARG A 115 6.46 14.55 1.18
C ARG A 115 6.93 15.84 0.52
N SER A 116 8.09 16.37 0.92
CA SER A 116 8.71 17.52 0.23
C SER A 116 9.46 17.10 -1.04
N VAL A 117 9.76 15.80 -1.18
CA VAL A 117 10.49 15.22 -2.33
C VAL A 117 9.60 14.29 -3.14
N LEU A 118 8.86 13.39 -2.46
CA LEU A 118 7.97 12.41 -3.06
C LEU A 118 6.58 13.01 -3.23
N THR A 119 6.29 13.50 -4.44
CA THR A 119 5.06 14.22 -4.77
C THR A 119 4.26 13.56 -5.89
N ASP A 120 4.78 12.50 -6.53
CA ASP A 120 4.15 11.83 -7.65
C ASP A 120 4.64 10.39 -7.82
N THR A 121 4.09 9.69 -8.81
CA THR A 121 4.47 8.31 -9.12
C THR A 121 5.94 8.17 -9.54
N PRO A 122 6.48 9.00 -10.47
CA PRO A 122 7.90 8.89 -10.84
C PRO A 122 8.85 9.02 -9.66
N THR A 123 8.69 10.04 -8.81
CA THR A 123 9.57 10.26 -7.64
C THR A 123 9.49 9.10 -6.65
N LEU A 124 8.32 8.51 -6.43
CA LEU A 124 8.18 7.31 -5.60
C LEU A 124 8.85 6.08 -6.22
N CYS A 125 8.72 5.87 -7.54
CA CYS A 125 9.38 4.76 -8.23
C CYS A 125 10.90 4.87 -8.14
N ASP A 126 11.45 6.06 -8.36
CA ASP A 126 12.89 6.31 -8.24
C ASP A 126 13.36 6.04 -6.79
N ALA A 127 12.60 6.50 -5.79
CA ALA A 127 12.90 6.23 -4.39
C ALA A 127 12.87 4.73 -4.05
N TYR A 128 11.95 3.96 -4.63
CA TYR A 128 11.96 2.51 -4.51
C TYR A 128 13.22 1.92 -5.13
N ASP A 129 13.55 2.26 -6.37
CA ASP A 129 14.73 1.71 -7.06
C ASP A 129 16.04 2.03 -6.31
N ASP A 130 16.18 3.25 -5.79
CA ASP A 130 17.30 3.65 -4.94
C ASP A 130 17.35 2.87 -3.63
N PHE A 131 16.20 2.68 -2.98
CA PHE A 131 16.10 1.89 -1.74
C PHE A 131 16.47 0.42 -1.97
N PHE A 132 15.96 -0.20 -3.04
CA PHE A 132 16.26 -1.59 -3.38
C PHE A 132 17.74 -1.78 -3.74
N SER A 133 18.33 -0.84 -4.49
CA SER A 133 19.74 -0.93 -4.90
C SER A 133 20.73 -0.64 -3.76
N SER A 134 20.30 0.10 -2.74
CA SER A 134 21.13 0.50 -1.60
C SER A 134 21.09 -0.48 -0.42
N ASN A 135 20.17 -1.44 -0.41
CA ASN A 135 19.99 -2.38 0.69
C ASN A 135 20.28 -3.83 0.28
N THR A 136 20.81 -4.62 1.21
CA THR A 136 21.15 -6.02 0.98
C THR A 136 20.02 -6.92 1.50
N GLU A 137 19.50 -7.81 0.66
CA GLU A 137 18.47 -8.78 1.06
C GLU A 137 19.05 -9.83 2.03
N LYS A 138 18.30 -10.22 3.05
CA LYS A 138 18.66 -11.31 3.95
C LYS A 138 18.59 -12.65 3.23
N GLU A 139 19.56 -13.52 3.49
CA GLU A 139 19.52 -14.90 3.02
C GLU A 139 18.39 -15.69 3.69
N GLY A 140 17.74 -16.60 2.95
CA GLY A 140 16.75 -17.55 3.48
C GLY A 140 15.32 -17.05 3.66
N ILE A 141 15.02 -15.77 3.41
CA ILE A 141 13.64 -15.24 3.51
C ILE A 141 12.75 -15.71 2.34
N ARG A 142 13.32 -16.15 1.21
CA ARG A 142 12.58 -16.47 -0.03
C ARG A 142 12.24 -17.96 -0.26
N ASP A 143 12.40 -18.82 0.75
CA ASP A 143 12.23 -20.30 0.61
C ASP A 143 10.84 -20.76 0.10
#